data_AF-U6DMJ8-F1
#
_entry.id   AF-U6DMJ8-F1
#
_cell.length_a   1.000
_cell.length_b   1.000
_cell.length_c   1.000
_cell.angle_alpha   90.00
_cell.angle_beta   90.00
_cell.angle_gamma   90.00
#
_symmetry.space_group_name_H-M   'P 1'
#
loop_
_entity.id
_entity.type
_entity.pdbx_description
1 polymer ?
#
loop_
_entity_poly.entity_id
_entity_poly.type
_entity_poly.pdbx_seq_one_letter_code
_entity_poly.pdbx_strand_id
1 'polypeptide(L)'
;EINEVSVKHTLKLIHPKLEYQLLLAKKVQLIDALKELQVHEGNTNFLIPEYRCILEEADHLQEEYKKQPAHLERLYGMITDLFIDKFKFKGTNVKTKVPLLLEILDNYDQNALIAFFDAA
;
A
#
# COMPACT_ATOMS: atom_id res chain seq x y z
N GLU A 1 8.48 -1.66 30.07
CA GLU A 1 9.42 -2.15 29.04
C GLU A 1 8.68 -2.32 27.72
N ILE A 2 9.30 -1.99 26.58
CA ILE A 2 8.71 -2.19 25.25
C ILE A 2 9.32 -3.45 24.64
N ASN A 3 8.48 -4.34 24.12
CA ASN A 3 8.96 -5.52 23.40
C ASN A 3 9.40 -5.10 21.99
N GLU A 4 10.69 -5.21 21.67
CA GLU A 4 11.24 -4.80 20.36
C GLU A 4 10.60 -5.55 19.17
N VAL A 5 10.02 -6.75 19.38
CA VAL A 5 9.31 -7.52 18.34
C VAL A 5 7.93 -6.94 18.04
N SER A 6 7.32 -6.22 18.98
CA SER A 6 5.95 -5.69 18.84
C SER A 6 5.81 -4.76 17.64
N VAL A 7 6.78 -3.87 17.41
CA VAL A 7 6.76 -2.95 16.27
C VAL A 7 6.80 -3.72 14.95
N LYS A 8 7.72 -4.69 14.83
CA LYS A 8 7.83 -5.54 13.65
C LYS A 8 6.56 -6.34 13.41
N HIS A 9 5.91 -6.82 14.47
CA HIS A 9 4.64 -7.52 14.38
C HIS A 9 3.54 -6.58 13.86
N THR A 10 3.41 -5.37 14.40
CA THR A 10 2.45 -4.37 13.92
C THR A 10 2.67 -4.02 12.45
N LEU A 11 3.92 -3.82 12.02
CA LEU A 11 4.23 -3.57 10.60
C LEU A 11 3.81 -4.74 9.70
N LYS A 12 3.95 -5.99 10.16
CA LYS A 12 3.45 -7.18 9.44
C LYS A 12 1.93 -7.22 9.34
N LEU A 13 1.21 -6.70 10.34
CA LEU A 13 -0.26 -6.60 10.30
C LEU A 13 -0.75 -5.50 9.36
N ILE A 14 0.00 -4.41 9.25
CA ILE A 14 -0.32 -3.29 8.34
C ILE A 14 0.00 -3.66 6.88
N HIS A 15 1.06 -4.43 6.65
CA HIS A 15 1.54 -4.83 5.33
C HIS A 15 0.46 -5.29 4.34
N PRO A 16 -0.38 -6.31 4.64
CA PRO A 16 -1.38 -6.78 3.67
C PRO A 16 -2.42 -5.71 3.32
N LYS A 17 -2.68 -4.76 4.23
CA LYS A 17 -3.61 -3.65 3.95
C LYS A 17 -2.99 -2.65 2.98
N LEU A 18 -1.71 -2.31 3.16
CA LEU A 18 -0.99 -1.44 2.22
C LEU A 18 -0.84 -2.10 0.86
N GLU A 19 -0.37 -3.34 0.83
CA GLU A 19 -0.19 -4.10 -0.41
C GLU A 19 -1.49 -4.17 -1.21
N TYR A 20 -2.61 -4.44 -0.56
CA TYR A 20 -3.93 -4.45 -1.19
C TYR A 20 -4.28 -3.08 -1.82
N GLN A 21 -4.09 -1.98 -1.08
CA GLN A 21 -4.39 -0.64 -1.61
C GLN A 21 -3.50 -0.31 -2.82
N LEU A 22 -2.22 -0.67 -2.80
CA LEU A 22 -1.30 -0.46 -3.92
C LEU A 22 -1.66 -1.33 -5.13
N LEU A 23 -2.06 -2.58 -4.92
CA LEU A 23 -2.51 -3.47 -5.97
C LEU A 23 -3.82 -2.98 -6.60
N LEU A 24 -4.75 -2.47 -5.78
CA LEU A 24 -5.99 -1.86 -6.25
C LEU A 24 -5.72 -0.71 -7.23
N ALA A 25 -4.74 0.16 -6.93
CA ALA A 25 -4.34 1.24 -7.84
C ALA A 25 -3.89 0.70 -9.20
N LYS A 26 -3.00 -0.30 -9.18
CA LYS A 26 -2.46 -0.93 -10.40
C LYS A 26 -3.57 -1.58 -11.22
N LYS A 27 -4.50 -2.30 -10.58
CA LYS A 27 -5.64 -2.91 -11.28
C LYS A 27 -6.51 -1.86 -11.95
N VAL A 28 -6.86 -0.77 -11.23
CA VAL A 28 -7.70 0.30 -11.80
C VAL A 28 -7.02 1.02 -12.96
N GLN A 29 -5.71 1.25 -12.90
CA GLN A 29 -4.94 1.82 -14.01
C GLN A 29 -5.01 0.98 -15.31
N LEU A 30 -5.26 -0.34 -15.20
CA LEU A 30 -5.37 -1.23 -16.36
C LEU A 30 -6.79 -1.30 -16.93
N ILE A 31 -7.82 -0.93 -16.17
CA ILE A 31 -9.23 -1.15 -16.56
C ILE A 31 -9.55 -0.49 -17.90
N ASP A 32 -9.18 0.77 -18.09
CA ASP A 32 -9.56 1.52 -19.30
C ASP A 32 -8.90 0.90 -20.54
N ALA A 33 -7.61 0.58 -20.47
CA ALA A 33 -6.89 -0.09 -21.56
C ALA A 33 -7.48 -1.48 -21.88
N LEU A 34 -7.85 -2.25 -20.85
CA LEU A 34 -8.47 -3.56 -21.04
C LEU A 34 -9.87 -3.45 -21.65
N LYS A 35 -10.67 -2.44 -21.25
CA LYS A 35 -12.00 -2.16 -21.83
C LYS A 35 -11.88 -1.75 -23.30
N GLU A 36 -10.89 -0.94 -23.66
CA GLU A 36 -10.62 -0.58 -25.06
C GLU A 36 -10.32 -1.83 -25.90
N LEU A 37 -9.40 -2.69 -25.44
CA LEU A 37 -9.06 -3.94 -26.13
C LEU A 37 -10.28 -4.85 -26.31
N GLN A 38 -11.13 -4.97 -25.29
CA GLN A 38 -12.37 -5.75 -25.37
C GLN A 38 -13.33 -5.22 -26.44
N VAL A 39 -13.49 -3.89 -26.53
CA VAL A 39 -14.36 -3.24 -27.53
C VAL A 39 -13.86 -3.49 -28.94
N HIS A 40 -12.54 -3.43 -29.16
CA HIS A 40 -11.93 -3.65 -30.47
C HIS A 40 -12.02 -5.11 -30.95
N GLU A 41 -11.77 -6.08 -30.06
CA GLU A 41 -11.71 -7.51 -30.40
C GLU A 41 -13.07 -8.23 -30.26
N GLY A 42 -14.06 -7.59 -29.64
CA GLY A 42 -15.41 -8.13 -29.44
C GLY A 42 -15.51 -9.34 -28.50
N ASN A 43 -14.41 -9.72 -27.84
CA ASN A 43 -14.33 -10.79 -26.85
C ASN A 43 -13.14 -10.58 -25.90
N THR A 44 -12.93 -11.46 -24.91
CA THR A 44 -11.79 -11.39 -23.97
C THR A 44 -10.89 -12.64 -24.03
N ASN A 45 -11.08 -13.51 -25.02
CA ASN A 45 -10.42 -14.83 -25.09
C ASN A 45 -8.90 -14.75 -25.35
N PHE A 46 -8.41 -13.62 -25.84
CA PHE A 46 -6.99 -13.35 -26.05
C PHE A 46 -6.29 -12.85 -24.77
N LEU A 47 -7.04 -12.35 -23.78
CA LEU A 47 -6.48 -11.89 -22.52
C LEU A 47 -6.15 -13.06 -21.60
N ILE A 48 -5.10 -12.93 -20.79
CA ILE A 48 -4.81 -13.87 -19.71
C ILE A 48 -5.91 -13.84 -18.64
N PRO A 49 -6.13 -14.92 -17.87
CA PRO A 49 -7.22 -15.00 -16.89
C PRO A 49 -7.23 -13.84 -15.88
N GLU A 50 -6.06 -13.41 -15.42
CA GLU A 50 -5.95 -12.30 -14.45
C GLU A 50 -6.58 -10.99 -14.96
N TYR A 51 -6.38 -10.64 -16.23
CA TYR A 51 -6.97 -9.44 -16.82
C TYR A 51 -8.46 -9.58 -17.10
N ARG A 52 -8.94 -10.80 -17.35
CA ARG A 52 -10.38 -11.07 -17.42
C ARG A 52 -11.05 -10.84 -16.08
N CYS A 53 -10.44 -11.32 -14.98
CA CYS A 53 -10.94 -11.06 -13.64
C CYS A 53 -10.98 -9.55 -13.32
N ILE A 54 -9.97 -8.78 -13.75
CA ILE A 54 -9.99 -7.31 -13.60
C ILE A 54 -11.18 -6.68 -14.35
N LEU A 55 -11.48 -7.14 -15.57
CA LEU A 55 -12.64 -6.66 -16.34
C LEU A 55 -13.97 -7.04 -15.69
N GLU A 56 -14.08 -8.26 -15.15
CA GLU A 56 -15.27 -8.76 -14.45
C GLU A 56 -15.54 -7.97 -13.16
N GLU A 57 -14.49 -7.60 -12.42
CA GLU A 57 -14.57 -6.85 -11.15
C GLU A 57 -14.46 -5.33 -11.33
N ALA A 58 -14.42 -4.82 -12.58
CA ALA A 58 -14.02 -3.45 -12.87
C ALA A 58 -14.83 -2.39 -12.09
N ASP A 59 -16.16 -2.54 -12.03
CA ASP A 59 -17.03 -1.58 -11.35
C ASP A 59 -16.77 -1.56 -9.83
N HIS A 60 -16.58 -2.74 -9.22
CA HIS A 60 -16.23 -2.87 -7.80
C HIS A 60 -14.86 -2.23 -7.52
N LEU A 61 -13.85 -2.54 -8.34
CA LEU A 61 -12.50 -1.98 -8.20
C LEU A 61 -12.51 -0.45 -8.32
N GLN A 62 -13.26 0.11 -9.26
CA GLN A 62 -13.42 1.55 -9.41
C GLN A 62 -14.13 2.20 -8.23
N GLU A 63 -15.18 1.57 -7.69
CA GLU A 63 -15.88 2.06 -6.49
C GLU A 63 -14.99 2.04 -5.25
N GLU A 64 -14.22 0.98 -5.06
CA GLU A 64 -13.29 0.86 -3.94
C GLU A 64 -12.14 1.87 -4.05
N TYR A 65 -11.61 2.06 -5.27
CA TYR A 65 -10.53 3.01 -5.52
C TYR A 65 -10.91 4.46 -5.18
N LYS A 66 -12.19 4.84 -5.26
CA LYS A 66 -12.66 6.15 -4.78
C LYS A 66 -12.38 6.37 -3.28
N LYS A 67 -12.31 5.30 -2.48
CA LYS A 67 -12.05 5.33 -1.04
C LYS A 67 -10.57 5.11 -0.71
N GLN A 68 -9.78 4.63 -1.66
CA GLN A 68 -8.36 4.30 -1.48
C GLN A 68 -7.53 5.48 -0.92
N PRO A 69 -7.67 6.74 -1.40
CA PRO A 69 -6.85 7.84 -0.88
C PRO A 69 -6.97 8.01 0.64
N ALA A 70 -8.20 7.91 1.18
CA ALA A 70 -8.44 8.00 2.61
C ALA A 70 -7.86 6.80 3.38
N HIS A 71 -7.89 5.60 2.79
CA HIS A 71 -7.26 4.42 3.39
C HIS A 71 -5.74 4.53 3.43
N LEU A 72 -5.11 4.96 2.35
CA LEU A 72 -3.67 5.17 2.28
C LEU A 72 -3.20 6.25 3.25
N GLU A 73 -3.87 7.41 3.28
CA GLU A 73 -3.57 8.49 4.23
C GLU A 73 -3.60 7.99 5.68
N ARG A 74 -4.62 7.20 6.04
CA ARG A 74 -4.73 6.64 7.39
C ARG A 74 -3.67 5.59 7.69
N LEU A 75 -3.31 4.74 6.73
CA LEU A 75 -2.22 3.77 6.88
C LEU A 75 -0.87 4.46 7.06
N TYR A 76 -0.60 5.50 6.27
CA TYR A 76 0.64 6.29 6.35
C TYR A 76 0.74 7.03 7.68
N GLY A 77 -0.37 7.63 8.15
CA GLY A 77 -0.46 8.25 9.46
C GLY A 77 -0.15 7.25 10.58
N MET A 78 -0.78 6.07 10.56
CA MET A 78 -0.53 5.03 11.58
C MET A 78 0.93 4.56 11.60
N ILE A 79 1.57 4.41 10.45
CA ILE A 79 2.99 4.03 10.39
C ILE A 79 3.90 5.16 10.89
N THR A 80 3.58 6.40 10.51
CA THR A 80 4.34 7.58 10.94
C THR A 80 4.25 7.78 12.45
N ASP A 81 3.06 7.66 13.03
CA ASP A 81 2.85 7.74 14.47
C ASP A 81 3.58 6.61 15.20
N LEU A 82 3.47 5.37 14.70
CA LEU A 82 4.20 4.22 15.26
C LEU A 82 5.72 4.43 15.25
N PHE A 83 6.25 5.02 14.19
CA PHE A 83 7.67 5.38 14.07
C PHE A 83 8.06 6.41 15.12
N ILE A 84 7.33 7.53 15.20
CA ILE A 84 7.60 8.60 16.16
C ILE A 84 7.52 8.07 17.60
N ASP A 85 6.50 7.29 17.92
CA ASP A 85 6.28 6.77 19.27
C ASP A 85 7.37 5.77 19.68
N LYS A 86 7.78 4.84 18.80
CA LYS A 86 8.89 3.90 19.06
C LYS A 86 10.12 4.65 19.57
N PHE A 87 10.51 5.72 18.88
CA PHE A 87 11.72 6.49 19.21
C PHE A 87 11.51 7.45 20.37
N LYS A 88 10.32 8.02 20.52
CA LYS A 88 9.95 8.84 21.68
C LYS A 88 10.08 8.06 22.97
N PHE A 89 9.68 6.78 23.00
CA PHE A 89 9.87 5.91 24.15
C PHE A 89 11.35 5.62 24.46
N LYS A 90 12.24 5.72 23.46
CA LYS A 90 13.70 5.65 23.62
C LYS A 90 14.34 7.02 23.94
N GLY A 91 13.53 8.07 24.10
CA GLY A 91 14.01 9.43 24.35
C GLY A 91 14.61 10.14 23.14
N THR A 92 14.43 9.59 21.93
CA THR A 92 14.97 10.15 20.68
C THR A 92 13.87 10.85 19.87
N ASN A 93 14.16 12.03 19.32
CA ASN A 93 13.27 12.73 18.42
C ASN A 93 13.65 12.45 16.96
N VAL A 94 12.75 11.79 16.22
CA VAL A 94 12.96 11.38 14.82
C VAL A 94 12.05 12.12 13.83
N LYS A 95 11.41 13.22 14.24
CA LYS A 95 10.50 13.98 13.36
C LYS A 95 11.15 14.45 12.06
N THR A 96 12.45 14.72 12.08
CA THR A 96 13.22 15.11 10.88
C THR A 96 13.37 13.99 9.86
N LYS A 97 13.17 12.72 10.26
CA LYS A 97 13.24 11.54 9.39
C LYS A 97 11.89 11.16 8.76
N VAL A 98 10.80 11.84 9.14
CA VAL A 98 9.45 11.55 8.60
C VAL A 98 9.37 11.72 7.08
N PRO A 99 9.98 12.74 6.44
CA PRO A 99 9.98 12.81 4.97
C PRO A 99 10.61 11.59 4.30
N LEU A 100 11.72 11.07 4.84
CA LEU A 100 12.36 9.86 4.33
C LEU A 100 11.50 8.61 4.51
N LEU A 101 10.75 8.54 5.62
CA LEU A 101 9.77 7.46 5.83
C LEU A 101 8.69 7.50 4.76
N LEU A 102 8.18 8.69 4.41
CA LEU A 102 7.16 8.85 3.37
C LEU A 102 7.68 8.41 2.01
N GLU A 103 8.94 8.73 1.65
CA GLU A 103 9.55 8.25 0.40
C GLU A 103 9.63 6.72 0.32
N ILE A 104 9.89 6.04 1.45
CA ILE A 104 9.88 4.58 1.54
C ILE A 104 8.46 4.04 1.38
N LEU A 105 7.45 4.72 1.93
CA LEU A 105 6.05 4.31 1.79
C LEU A 105 5.55 4.52 0.36
N ASP A 106 5.98 5.59 -0.33
CA ASP A 106 5.64 5.83 -1.74
C ASP A 106 6.27 4.78 -2.67
N ASN A 107 7.47 4.30 -2.33
CA ASN A 107 8.16 3.20 -3.02
C ASN A 107 8.08 1.90 -2.22
N TYR A 108 6.88 1.62 -1.67
CA TYR A 108 6.68 0.61 -0.62
C TYR A 108 7.45 -0.70 -0.84
N ASP A 109 8.42 -0.94 0.04
CA ASP A 109 9.07 -2.24 0.24
C ASP A 109 9.06 -2.58 1.73
N GLN A 110 8.51 -3.76 2.06
CA GLN A 110 8.32 -4.16 3.45
C GLN A 110 9.66 -4.32 4.20
N ASN A 111 10.68 -4.85 3.52
CA ASN A 111 11.98 -5.09 4.16
C ASN A 111 12.72 -3.78 4.40
N ALA A 112 12.67 -2.85 3.43
CA ALA A 112 13.21 -1.51 3.54
C ALA A 112 12.52 -0.74 4.68
N LEU A 113 11.19 -0.84 4.80
CA LEU A 113 10.45 -0.22 5.90
C LEU A 113 10.89 -0.77 7.26
N ILE A 114 10.99 -2.09 7.40
CA ILE A 114 11.45 -2.72 8.66
C ILE A 114 12.89 -2.30 8.97
N ALA A 115 13.79 -2.35 7.97
CA ALA A 115 15.18 -1.94 8.12
C ALA A 115 15.30 -0.47 8.51
N PHE A 116 14.48 0.41 7.94
CA PHE A 116 14.43 1.82 8.31
C PHE A 116 13.99 2.02 9.77
N PHE A 117 12.98 1.27 10.22
CA PHE A 117 12.57 1.28 11.63
C PHE A 117 13.70 0.82 12.56
N ASP A 118 14.50 -0.16 12.16
CA ASP A 118 15.56 -0.74 12.98
C ASP A 118 16.86 0.10 12.98
N ALA A 119 17.14 0.83 11.90
CA ALA A 119 18.36 1.62 11.74
C ALA A 119 18.23 3.09 12.16
N ALA A 120 17.01 3.60 12.30
CA ALA A 120 16.76 5.02 12.59
C ALA A 120 17.10 5.42 14.04
#